data_AF-A0A1Q6GLN9-F1
#
_entry.id   AF-A0A1Q6GLN9-F1
#
_cell.length_a   1.000
_cell.length_b   1.000
_cell.length_c   1.000
_cell.angle_alpha   90.00
_cell.angle_beta   90.00
_cell.angle_gamma   90.00
#
_symmetry.space_group_name_H-M   'P 1'
#
loop_
_entity.id
_entity.type
_entity.pdbx_description
1 polymer ?
#
loop_
_entity_poly.entity_id
_entity_poly.type
_entity_poly.pdbx_seq_one_letter_code
_entity_poly.pdbx_strand_id
1 'polypeptide(L)'
;MKVSISYDEVSDMLKQKFGVRPNFKRQDDKVLNVSYKPSGFVPTVRLAVKVEALRKDVVCFSYDCSMPVSLLIAGAVGHLQNRIPDGVEIDVDCKRVNIYPQSVEKLSHLCEHVFLTDILFTETSIDVSFGLV
;
A
#
# COMPACT_ATOMS: atom_id res chain seq x y z
N MET A 1 11.72 16.49 2.27
CA MET A 1 10.52 16.80 1.49
C MET A 1 9.35 15.97 1.99
N LYS A 2 8.11 16.47 1.94
CA LYS A 2 6.92 15.72 2.36
C LYS A 2 5.88 15.77 1.25
N VAL A 3 5.30 14.61 0.93
CA VAL A 3 4.19 14.46 -0.01
C VAL A 3 3.02 13.88 0.76
N SER A 4 1.84 14.48 0.61
CA SER A 4 0.61 14.00 1.23
C SER A 4 -0.35 13.53 0.15
N ILE A 5 -0.81 12.29 0.27
CA ILE A 5 -1.72 11.63 -0.66
C ILE A 5 -3.08 11.51 0.02
N SER A 6 -4.11 12.18 -0.50
CA SER A 6 -5.43 12.20 0.13
C SER A 6 -6.16 10.88 -0.05
N TYR A 7 -6.85 10.41 1.00
CA TYR A 7 -7.73 9.25 0.92
C TYR A 7 -8.89 9.46 -0.06
N ASP A 8 -9.42 10.69 -0.15
CA ASP A 8 -10.48 11.01 -1.11
C ASP A 8 -9.96 10.92 -2.56
N GLU A 9 -8.74 11.41 -2.81
CA GLU A 9 -8.10 11.33 -4.13
C GLU A 9 -7.90 9.87 -4.56
N VAL A 10 -7.36 9.04 -3.66
CA VAL A 10 -7.17 7.60 -3.91
C VAL A 10 -8.53 6.92 -4.13
N SER A 11 -9.52 7.23 -3.29
CA SER A 11 -10.86 6.66 -3.38
C SER A 11 -11.56 7.00 -4.70
N ASP A 12 -11.44 8.25 -5.14
CA ASP A 12 -12.08 8.74 -6.36
C ASP A 12 -11.38 8.19 -7.60
N MET A 13 -10.04 8.09 -7.59
CA MET A 13 -9.29 7.40 -8.64
C MET A 13 -9.74 5.93 -8.77
N LEU A 14 -9.86 5.20 -7.66
CA LEU A 14 -10.29 3.80 -7.67
C LEU A 14 -11.75 3.66 -8.12
N LYS A 15 -12.63 4.60 -7.74
CA LYS A 15 -14.01 4.64 -8.20
C LYS A 15 -14.09 4.83 -9.71
N GLN A 16 -13.30 5.75 -10.27
CA GLN A 16 -13.28 6.01 -11.71
C GLN A 16 -12.71 4.83 -12.50
N LYS A 17 -11.63 4.21 -12.03
CA LYS A 17 -10.95 3.12 -12.75
C LYS A 17 -11.63 1.76 -12.61
N PHE A 18 -12.21 1.48 -11.44
CA PHE A 18 -12.66 0.13 -11.08
C PHE A 18 -14.11 0.07 -10.56
N GLY A 19 -14.80 1.22 -10.42
CA GLY A 19 -16.14 1.28 -9.84
C GLY A 19 -16.18 1.05 -8.31
N VAL A 20 -15.01 0.99 -7.67
CA VAL A 20 -14.84 0.66 -6.24
C VAL A 20 -14.42 1.91 -5.48
N ARG A 21 -15.19 2.32 -4.48
CA ARG A 21 -14.82 3.42 -3.57
C ARG A 21 -14.51 2.85 -2.18
N PRO A 22 -13.25 2.56 -1.87
CA PRO A 22 -12.88 2.10 -0.53
C PRO A 22 -13.03 3.23 0.49
N ASN A 23 -13.17 2.84 1.76
CA ASN A 23 -13.09 3.71 2.91
C ASN A 23 -11.75 3.44 3.60
N PHE A 24 -11.01 4.53 3.86
CA PHE A 24 -9.76 4.53 4.57
C PHE A 24 -9.99 5.06 5.97
N LYS A 25 -9.55 4.31 6.99
CA LYS A 25 -9.64 4.70 8.38
C LYS A 25 -8.31 4.43 9.07
N ARG A 26 -7.73 5.48 9.64
CA ARG A 26 -6.55 5.37 10.48
C ARG A 26 -6.88 4.56 11.74
N GLN A 27 -6.00 3.64 12.10
CA GLN A 27 -6.00 3.01 13.43
C GLN A 27 -4.93 3.62 14.32
N ASP A 28 -3.72 3.78 13.78
CA ASP A 28 -2.64 4.54 14.38
C ASP A 28 -1.76 5.18 13.28
N ASP A 29 -0.60 5.73 13.62
CA ASP A 29 0.29 6.38 12.64
C ASP A 29 0.99 5.39 11.69
N LYS A 30 0.97 4.09 11.97
CA LYS A 30 1.59 3.02 11.17
C LYS A 30 0.61 1.98 10.63
N VAL A 31 -0.65 2.02 11.05
CA VAL A 31 -1.71 1.09 10.64
C VAL A 31 -2.88 1.83 9.97
N LEU A 32 -3.15 1.45 8.72
CA LEU A 32 -4.27 1.92 7.93
C LEU A 32 -5.26 0.79 7.68
N ASN A 33 -6.52 1.01 8.05
CA ASN A 33 -7.61 0.13 7.67
C ASN A 33 -8.24 0.60 6.36
N VAL A 34 -8.35 -0.33 5.42
CA VAL A 34 -9.03 -0.17 4.15
C VAL A 34 -10.24 -1.10 4.16
N SER A 35 -11.41 -0.57 3.86
CA SER A 35 -12.63 -1.36 3.78
C SER A 35 -13.44 -1.01 2.55
N TYR A 36 -14.13 -2.00 2.00
CA TYR A 36 -15.01 -1.80 0.86
C TYR A 36 -16.23 -2.71 1.00
N LYS A 37 -17.42 -2.14 0.71
CA LYS A 37 -18.67 -2.90 0.66
C LYS A 37 -19.18 -2.90 -0.78
N PRO A 38 -19.06 -4.02 -1.52
CA PRO A 38 -19.46 -4.09 -2.92
C PRO A 38 -20.95 -3.82 -3.15
N SER A 39 -21.83 -4.52 -2.42
CA SER A 39 -23.28 -4.30 -2.39
C SER A 39 -23.97 -5.29 -1.44
N GLY A 40 -25.18 -4.94 -0.95
CA GLY A 40 -26.14 -5.85 -0.33
C GLY A 40 -25.58 -6.90 0.65
N PHE A 41 -25.85 -8.17 0.34
CA PHE A 41 -25.52 -9.37 1.13
C PHE A 41 -24.05 -9.81 1.01
N VAL A 42 -23.21 -9.12 0.22
CA VAL A 42 -21.80 -9.46 0.10
C VAL A 42 -21.05 -8.97 1.34
N PRO A 43 -20.28 -9.83 2.02
CA PRO A 43 -19.48 -9.44 3.18
C PRO A 43 -18.55 -8.27 2.87
N THR A 44 -18.38 -7.39 3.84
CA THR A 44 -17.42 -6.26 3.73
C THR A 44 -16.00 -6.80 3.59
N VAL A 45 -15.31 -6.35 2.55
CA VAL A 45 -13.88 -6.53 2.35
C VAL A 45 -13.15 -5.67 3.36
N ARG A 46 -12.26 -6.28 4.15
CA ARG A 46 -11.41 -5.57 5.13
C ARG A 46 -9.95 -5.95 4.91
N LEU A 47 -9.10 -4.95 4.94
CA LEU A 47 -7.64 -5.03 4.86
C LEU A 47 -7.06 -4.03 5.87
N ALA A 48 -6.25 -4.48 6.80
CA ALA A 48 -5.39 -3.63 7.61
C ALA A 48 -3.97 -3.72 7.01
N VAL A 49 -3.35 -2.59 6.73
CA VAL A 49 -1.96 -2.53 6.27
C VAL A 49 -1.14 -1.82 7.35
N LYS A 50 -0.01 -2.41 7.71
CA LYS A 50 0.90 -1.86 8.71
C LYS A 50 2.28 -1.65 8.10
N VAL A 51 2.86 -0.48 8.33
CA VAL A 51 4.27 -0.20 8.04
C VAL A 51 5.10 -0.86 9.15
N GLU A 52 5.87 -1.89 8.82
CA GLU A 52 6.72 -2.60 9.79
C GLU A 52 8.12 -1.99 9.87
N ALA A 53 8.70 -1.67 8.72
CA ALA A 53 10.02 -1.09 8.65
C ALA A 53 10.17 -0.21 7.42
N LEU A 54 10.95 0.85 7.59
CA LEU A 54 11.40 1.72 6.50
C LEU A 54 12.93 1.72 6.52
N ARG A 55 13.54 1.34 5.41
CA ARG A 55 14.97 1.45 5.17
C ARG A 55 15.19 2.19 3.85
N LYS A 56 16.44 2.56 3.58
CA LYS A 56 16.80 3.33 2.39
C LYS A 56 16.41 2.62 1.08
N ASP A 57 16.49 1.30 1.10
CA ASP A 57 16.34 0.39 -0.04
C ASP A 57 15.02 -0.39 -0.04
N VAL A 58 14.39 -0.57 1.13
CA VAL A 58 13.18 -1.39 1.28
C VAL A 58 12.14 -0.74 2.18
N VAL A 59 10.89 -0.88 1.77
CA VAL A 59 9.69 -0.58 2.57
C VAL A 59 8.98 -1.89 2.87
N CYS A 60 8.89 -2.24 4.15
CA CYS A 60 8.26 -3.47 4.61
C CYS A 60 6.87 -3.18 5.17
N PHE A 61 5.87 -3.84 4.60
CA PHE A 61 4.50 -3.84 5.09
C PHE A 61 4.11 -5.23 5.58
N SER A 62 3.27 -5.28 6.61
CA SER A 62 2.46 -6.44 6.91
C SER A 62 0.99 -6.11 6.64
N TYR A 63 0.17 -7.13 6.43
CA TYR A 63 -1.25 -6.93 6.28
C TYR A 63 -2.06 -7.98 7.04
N ASP A 64 -3.28 -7.61 7.42
CA ASP A 64 -4.30 -8.55 7.84
C ASP A 64 -5.57 -8.34 7.03
N CYS A 65 -6.29 -9.41 6.72
CA CYS A 65 -7.45 -9.32 5.85
C CYS A 65 -8.51 -10.36 6.17
N SER A 66 -9.74 -10.07 5.79
CA SER A 66 -10.83 -11.05 5.87
C SER A 66 -10.57 -12.24 4.94
N MET A 67 -11.04 -13.43 5.30
CA MET A 67 -10.82 -14.68 4.55
C MET A 67 -11.16 -14.64 3.04
N PRO A 68 -12.21 -13.95 2.55
CA PRO A 68 -12.44 -13.82 1.11
C PRO A 68 -11.35 -13.01 0.38
N VAL A 69 -10.68 -12.11 1.11
CA VAL A 69 -9.67 -11.19 0.58
C VAL A 69 -8.31 -11.87 0.51
N SER A 70 -7.98 -12.79 1.41
CA SER A 70 -6.71 -13.51 1.37
C SER A 70 -6.53 -14.29 0.07
N LEU A 71 -7.61 -14.88 -0.46
CA LEU A 71 -7.61 -15.58 -1.75
C LEU A 71 -7.39 -14.63 -2.94
N LEU A 72 -7.90 -13.39 -2.86
CA LEU A 72 -7.72 -12.37 -3.90
C LEU A 72 -6.33 -11.74 -3.87
N ILE A 73 -5.77 -11.56 -2.67
CA ILE A 73 -4.44 -11.00 -2.50
C ILE A 73 -3.43 -11.88 -3.22
N ALA A 74 -3.42 -13.19 -3.02
CA ALA A 74 -2.49 -14.09 -3.71
C ALA A 74 -2.49 -13.91 -5.24
N GLY A 75 -3.66 -13.77 -5.86
CA GLY A 75 -3.78 -13.51 -7.31
C GLY A 75 -3.31 -12.12 -7.74
N ALA A 76 -3.71 -11.07 -7.01
CA ALA A 76 -3.30 -9.69 -7.29
C ALA A 76 -1.78 -9.50 -7.11
N VAL A 77 -1.23 -10.16 -6.10
CA VAL A 77 0.20 -10.22 -5.76
C VAL A 77 1.00 -10.83 -6.89
N GLY A 78 0.61 -12.02 -7.37
CA GLY A 78 1.31 -12.66 -8.48
C GLY A 78 1.29 -11.80 -9.75
N HIS A 79 0.17 -11.11 -10.01
CA HIS A 79 0.10 -10.17 -11.14
C HIS A 79 0.98 -8.92 -10.95
N LEU A 80 1.13 -8.40 -9.73
CA LEU A 80 2.03 -7.28 -9.42
C LEU A 80 3.50 -7.68 -9.57
N GLN A 81 3.89 -8.85 -9.05
CA GLN A 81 5.24 -9.39 -9.21
C GLN A 81 5.60 -9.54 -10.70
N ASN A 82 4.68 -10.01 -11.55
CA ASN A 82 4.95 -10.09 -12.99
C ASN A 82 5.17 -8.73 -13.68
N ARG A 83 4.66 -7.63 -13.12
CA ARG A 83 4.84 -6.28 -13.67
C ARG A 83 6.08 -5.57 -13.14
N ILE A 84 6.50 -5.90 -11.92
CA ILE A 84 7.64 -5.27 -11.24
C ILE A 84 8.43 -6.37 -10.49
N PRO A 85 9.05 -7.30 -11.23
CA PRO A 85 9.56 -8.57 -10.67
C PRO A 85 10.60 -8.37 -9.57
N ASP A 86 11.46 -7.36 -9.70
CA ASP A 86 12.51 -7.08 -8.71
C ASP A 86 12.14 -5.96 -7.72
N GLY A 87 10.98 -5.31 -7.93
CA GLY A 87 10.54 -4.17 -7.13
C GLY A 87 9.55 -4.52 -6.02
N VAL A 88 8.96 -5.72 -6.06
CA VAL A 88 8.01 -6.16 -5.03
C VAL A 88 8.19 -7.64 -4.72
N GLU A 89 8.42 -7.93 -3.46
CA GLU A 89 8.44 -9.29 -2.92
C GLU A 89 7.24 -9.45 -1.98
N ILE A 90 6.51 -10.55 -2.13
CA ILE A 90 5.30 -10.79 -1.34
C ILE A 90 5.34 -12.18 -0.76
N ASP A 91 5.28 -12.24 0.56
CA ASP A 91 5.15 -13.46 1.35
C ASP A 91 3.70 -13.56 1.81
N VAL A 92 2.93 -14.39 1.11
CA VAL A 92 1.50 -14.59 1.40
C VAL A 92 1.30 -15.34 2.71
N ASP A 93 2.21 -16.26 3.06
CA ASP A 93 2.12 -17.10 4.26
C ASP A 93 2.36 -16.26 5.52
N CYS A 94 3.34 -15.37 5.49
CA CYS A 94 3.61 -14.41 6.58
C CYS A 94 2.79 -13.12 6.47
N LYS A 95 1.96 -12.97 5.43
CA LYS A 95 1.20 -11.75 5.10
C LYS A 95 2.08 -10.49 5.06
N ARG A 96 3.19 -10.54 4.34
CA ARG A 96 4.16 -9.44 4.20
C ARG A 96 4.35 -9.03 2.75
N VAL A 97 4.61 -7.74 2.56
CA VAL A 97 4.95 -7.14 1.27
C VAL A 97 6.18 -6.27 1.48
N ASN A 98 7.26 -6.58 0.77
CA ASN A 98 8.44 -5.74 0.67
C ASN A 98 8.40 -5.03 -0.69
N ILE A 99 8.60 -3.72 -0.67
CA ILE A 99 8.77 -2.92 -1.88
C ILE A 99 10.20 -2.43 -1.89
N TYR A 100 10.88 -2.61 -3.02
CA TYR A 100 12.25 -2.16 -3.28
C TYR A 100 12.19 -1.00 -4.29
N PRO A 101 12.08 0.27 -3.84
CA PRO A 101 11.81 1.38 -4.75
C PRO A 101 12.90 1.57 -5.82
N GLN A 102 14.16 1.28 -5.47
CA GLN A 102 15.30 1.37 -6.39
C GLN A 102 15.20 0.38 -7.57
N SER A 103 14.56 -0.76 -7.36
CA SER A 103 14.36 -1.78 -8.39
C SER A 103 13.15 -1.50 -9.29
N VAL A 104 12.38 -0.43 -9.00
CA VAL A 104 11.29 0.02 -9.87
C VAL A 104 11.87 1.01 -10.88
N GLU A 105 11.91 0.64 -12.17
CA GLU A 105 12.51 1.45 -13.24
C GLU A 105 12.12 2.93 -13.17
N LYS A 106 10.83 3.23 -12.98
CA LYS A 106 10.28 4.60 -12.90
C LYS A 106 10.71 5.39 -11.65
N LEU A 107 11.17 4.71 -10.61
CA LEU A 107 11.58 5.33 -9.34
C LEU A 107 13.09 5.30 -9.14
N SER A 108 13.82 4.45 -9.87
CA SER A 108 15.27 4.26 -9.76
C SER A 108 16.06 5.58 -9.75
N HIS A 109 15.84 6.44 -10.74
CA HIS A 109 16.49 7.76 -10.82
C HIS A 109 16.12 8.72 -9.68
N LEU A 110 14.88 8.64 -9.16
CA LEU A 110 14.51 9.45 -8.00
C LEU A 110 15.27 8.96 -6.76
N CYS A 111 15.44 7.64 -6.63
CA CYS A 111 16.16 7.03 -5.51
C CYS A 111 17.67 7.32 -5.48
N GLU A 112 18.25 7.86 -6.56
CA GLU A 112 19.62 8.38 -6.58
C GLU A 112 19.76 9.69 -5.76
N HIS A 113 18.68 10.45 -5.64
CA HIS A 113 18.67 11.78 -5.03
C HIS A 113 17.87 11.84 -3.73
N VAL A 114 16.84 11.01 -3.59
CA VAL A 114 15.97 10.98 -2.42
C VAL A 114 15.81 9.57 -1.86
N PHE A 115 15.62 9.48 -0.55
CA PHE A 115 15.22 8.24 0.09
C PHE A 115 14.05 8.46 1.03
N LEU A 116 13.21 7.44 1.18
CA LEU A 116 12.07 7.46 2.09
C LEU A 116 12.57 7.50 3.54
N THR A 117 12.10 8.48 4.30
CA THR A 117 12.42 8.61 5.73
C THR A 117 11.25 8.26 6.62
N ASP A 118 10.02 8.47 6.16
CA ASP A 118 8.84 8.09 6.92
C ASP A 118 7.61 7.86 6.04
N ILE A 119 6.70 7.02 6.53
CA ILE A 119 5.32 6.88 6.06
C ILE A 119 4.43 6.93 7.28
N LEU A 120 3.50 7.89 7.30
CA LEU A 120 2.56 8.10 8.38
C LEU A 120 1.14 8.14 7.85
N PHE A 121 0.24 7.43 8.52
CA PHE A 121 -1.19 7.51 8.25
C PHE A 121 -1.83 8.57 9.14
N THR A 122 -2.48 9.54 8.51
CA THR A 122 -3.28 10.55 9.19
C THR A 122 -4.76 10.21 9.05
N GLU A 123 -5.65 11.04 9.62
CA GLU A 123 -7.10 10.86 9.47
C GLU A 123 -7.57 10.99 8.02
N THR A 124 -6.84 11.71 7.16
CA THR A 124 -7.28 12.05 5.80
C THR A 124 -6.26 11.76 4.71
N SER A 125 -5.02 11.40 5.05
CA SER A 125 -3.93 11.23 4.09
C SER A 125 -2.91 10.17 4.48
N ILE A 126 -2.19 9.69 3.46
CA ILE A 126 -0.90 9.04 3.62
C ILE A 126 0.18 10.11 3.44
N ASP A 127 0.94 10.35 4.49
CA ASP A 127 2.03 11.31 4.50
C ASP A 127 3.36 10.58 4.31
N VAL A 128 4.04 10.88 3.21
CA VAL A 128 5.30 10.25 2.81
C VAL A 128 6.41 11.29 2.90
N SER A 129 7.42 11.01 3.71
CA SER A 129 8.57 11.88 3.94
C SER A 129 9.81 11.34 3.24
N PHE A 130 10.61 12.26 2.70
CA PHE A 130 11.83 11.98 1.97
C PHE A 130 13.01 12.80 2.49
N GLY A 131 14.16 12.17 2.61
CA GLY A 131 15.47 12.79 2.80
C GLY A 131 16.23 12.90 1.48
N LEU A 132 17.28 13.72 1.45
CA LEU A 132 18.24 13.80 0.34
C LEU A 132 19.40 12.85 0.62
N VAL A 133 19.89 12.18 -0.42
CA VAL A 133 21.06 11.28 -0.36
C VAL A 133 22.33 12.03 -0.01
#